data_AF-E3LHX8-F1
#
_entry.id   AF-E3LHX8-F1
#
_cell.length_a   1.000
_cell.length_b   1.000
_cell.length_c   1.000
_cell.angle_alpha   90.00
_cell.angle_beta   90.00
_cell.angle_gamma   90.00
#
_symmetry.space_group_name_H-M   'P 1'
#
loop_
_entity.id
_entity.type
_entity.pdbx_description
1 polymer ?
#
loop_
_entity_poly.entity_id
_entity_poly.type
_entity_poly.pdbx_seq_one_letter_code
_entity_poly.pdbx_strand_id
1 'polypeptide(L)'
;MFTIFILTIQLESLVLCFEKKHQAIAATLNFHVIPKSLEMFCYFFCMICPILSSFWFHTTHISKEEQWTYIETSPQNLREYSEGFRRIQHFDVYIKTLSIVLYMICLIFAGVILIMVFLIFTVDIFKMMHQLKPRISKSNYEKHIEAIRTLTVQFATASLCLGPPCILVIIVLSGVNEAQFLTELCIAWFASHSSANTISLLIFFPPFRKFVLTNLRL
;
A
#
# COMPACT_ATOMS: atom_id res chain seq x y z
N MET A 1 9.66 9.80 -1.96
CA MET A 1 9.97 8.64 -2.83
C MET A 1 10.18 7.34 -2.03
N PHE A 2 11.16 7.26 -1.11
CA PHE A 2 11.46 6.03 -0.35
C PHE A 2 10.25 5.42 0.37
N THR A 3 9.41 6.25 1.00
CA THR A 3 8.22 5.78 1.72
C THR A 3 7.16 5.15 0.82
N ILE A 4 6.92 5.74 -0.36
CA ILE A 4 5.96 5.20 -1.35
C ILE A 4 6.47 3.85 -1.86
N PHE A 5 7.78 3.75 -2.15
CA PHE A 5 8.41 2.50 -2.57
C PHE A 5 8.27 1.38 -1.53
N ILE A 6 8.55 1.68 -0.25
CA ILE A 6 8.39 0.69 0.83
C ILE A 6 6.94 0.23 0.94
N LEU A 7 5.98 1.15 0.87
CA LEU A 7 4.57 0.78 0.97
C LEU A 7 4.09 -0.07 -0.19
N THR A 8 4.51 0.24 -1.42
CA THR A 8 4.18 -0.57 -2.59
C THR A 8 4.71 -1.99 -2.39
N ILE A 9 5.97 -2.14 -1.98
CA ILE A 9 6.56 -3.44 -1.66
C ILE A 9 5.80 -4.13 -0.53
N GLN A 10 5.39 -3.40 0.51
CA GLN A 10 4.64 -3.96 1.63
C GLN A 10 3.28 -4.53 1.16
N LEU A 11 2.54 -3.78 0.33
CA LEU A 11 1.24 -4.20 -0.20
C LEU A 11 1.38 -5.43 -1.12
N GLU A 12 2.36 -5.41 -2.03
CA GLU A 12 2.64 -6.55 -2.90
C GLU A 12 3.06 -7.78 -2.09
N SER A 13 3.96 -7.61 -1.12
CA SER A 13 4.40 -8.69 -0.23
C SER A 13 3.24 -9.31 0.53
N LEU A 14 2.27 -8.52 1.00
CA LEU A 14 1.07 -9.03 1.65
C LEU A 14 0.21 -9.88 0.71
N VAL A 15 0.05 -9.46 -0.55
CA VAL A 15 -0.67 -10.24 -1.57
C VAL A 15 0.07 -11.55 -1.87
N LEU A 16 1.40 -11.50 -2.00
CA LEU A 16 2.23 -12.69 -2.17
C LEU A 16 2.11 -13.66 -0.99
N CYS A 17 2.11 -13.16 0.24
CA CYS A 17 1.86 -13.98 1.43
C CYS A 17 0.47 -14.63 1.39
N PHE A 18 -0.54 -13.90 0.90
CA PHE A 18 -1.90 -14.41 0.72
C PHE A 18 -1.96 -15.52 -0.34
N GLU A 19 -1.32 -15.30 -1.47
CA GLU A 19 -1.19 -16.28 -2.54
C GLU A 19 -0.47 -17.55 -2.06
N LYS A 20 0.66 -17.41 -1.35
CA LYS A 20 1.35 -18.55 -0.73
C LYS A 20 0.44 -19.32 0.23
N LYS A 21 -0.36 -18.59 1.03
CA LYS A 21 -1.32 -19.23 1.94
C LYS A 21 -2.43 -19.96 1.18
N HIS A 22 -2.94 -19.34 0.12
CA HIS A 22 -3.89 -19.95 -0.80
C HIS A 22 -3.33 -21.25 -1.39
N GLN A 23 -2.13 -21.20 -1.97
CA GLN A 23 -1.48 -22.34 -2.61
C GLN A 23 -1.16 -23.47 -1.63
N ALA A 24 -0.80 -23.17 -0.37
CA ALA A 24 -0.59 -24.18 0.65
C ALA A 24 -1.88 -24.98 0.96
N ILE A 25 -3.02 -24.29 1.01
CA ILE A 25 -4.34 -24.93 1.20
C ILE A 25 -4.76 -25.68 -0.08
N ALA A 26 -4.52 -25.08 -1.25
CA ALA A 26 -4.80 -25.66 -2.57
C ALA A 26 -4.09 -26.99 -2.79
N ALA A 27 -2.79 -27.04 -2.49
CA ALA A 27 -1.98 -28.24 -2.60
C ALA A 27 -2.47 -29.35 -1.65
N THR A 28 -2.92 -28.99 -0.44
CA THR A 28 -3.48 -29.97 0.51
C THR A 28 -4.81 -30.56 0.01
N LEU A 29 -5.58 -29.78 -0.75
CA LEU A 29 -6.86 -30.19 -1.31
C LEU A 29 -6.77 -30.77 -2.73
N ASN A 30 -5.61 -30.64 -3.40
CA ASN A 30 -5.43 -30.84 -4.85
C ASN A 30 -6.48 -30.07 -5.69
N PHE A 31 -6.75 -28.83 -5.31
CA PHE A 31 -7.80 -28.00 -5.90
C PHE A 31 -7.31 -26.56 -6.10
N HIS A 32 -7.55 -25.96 -7.27
CA HIS A 32 -7.09 -24.60 -7.65
C HIS A 32 -5.58 -24.33 -7.44
N VAL A 33 -4.73 -25.32 -7.76
CA VAL A 33 -3.28 -25.16 -7.72
C VAL A 33 -2.80 -24.36 -8.94
N ILE A 34 -2.09 -23.26 -8.71
CA ILE A 34 -1.52 -22.42 -9.76
C ILE A 34 -0.28 -23.11 -10.36
N PRO A 35 -0.09 -23.08 -11.69
CA PRO A 35 1.12 -23.62 -12.30
C PRO A 35 2.36 -22.83 -11.87
N LYS A 36 3.44 -23.54 -11.49
CA LYS A 36 4.69 -22.93 -10.97
C LYS A 36 5.32 -21.87 -11.89
N SER A 37 5.13 -22.00 -13.21
CA SER A 37 5.61 -21.01 -14.18
C SER A 37 4.89 -19.67 -14.03
N LEU A 38 3.57 -19.70 -13.86
CA LEU A 38 2.76 -18.48 -13.66
C LEU A 38 3.06 -17.84 -12.31
N GLU A 39 3.24 -18.65 -11.25
CA GLU A 39 3.66 -18.19 -9.92
C GLU A 39 5.01 -17.45 -9.99
N MET A 40 6.02 -18.06 -10.65
CA MET A 40 7.34 -17.44 -10.81
C MET A 40 7.29 -16.14 -11.62
N PHE A 41 6.48 -16.13 -12.68
CA PHE A 41 6.23 -14.93 -13.48
C PHE A 41 5.62 -13.81 -12.62
N CYS A 42 4.59 -14.09 -11.83
CA CYS A 42 3.99 -13.10 -10.92
C CYS A 42 5.00 -12.53 -9.91
N TYR A 43 5.89 -13.37 -9.35
CA TYR A 43 6.91 -12.91 -8.40
C TYR A 43 7.94 -12.00 -9.05
N PHE A 44 8.35 -12.33 -10.28
CA PHE A 44 9.24 -11.47 -11.04
C PHE A 44 8.59 -10.09 -11.29
N PHE A 45 7.33 -10.06 -11.71
CA PHE A 45 6.60 -8.81 -11.92
C PHE A 45 6.42 -8.00 -10.64
N CYS A 46 6.05 -8.63 -9.51
CA CYS A 46 5.93 -7.93 -8.23
C CYS A 46 7.26 -7.30 -7.80
N MET A 47 8.41 -7.90 -8.08
CA MET A 47 9.69 -7.28 -7.70
C MET A 47 10.12 -6.14 -8.64
N ILE A 48 9.81 -6.25 -9.94
CA ILE A 48 10.24 -5.29 -10.96
C ILE A 48 9.33 -4.06 -11.03
N CYS A 49 8.01 -4.23 -10.85
CA CYS A 49 7.03 -3.14 -10.97
C CYS A 49 7.30 -1.95 -10.02
N PRO A 50 7.60 -2.13 -8.72
CA PRO A 50 7.94 -1.03 -7.81
C PRO A 50 9.20 -0.28 -8.21
N ILE A 51 10.19 -0.98 -8.77
CA ILE A 51 11.45 -0.39 -9.23
C ILE A 51 11.19 0.50 -10.45
N LEU A 52 10.45 0.00 -11.44
CA LEU A 52 10.07 0.76 -12.62
C LEU A 52 9.20 1.98 -12.26
N SER A 53 8.24 1.79 -11.34
CA SER A 53 7.39 2.88 -10.84
C SER A 53 8.23 3.96 -10.14
N SER A 54 9.20 3.57 -9.33
CA SER A 54 10.11 4.51 -8.65
C SER A 54 11.00 5.25 -9.62
N PHE A 55 11.49 4.56 -10.65
CA PHE A 55 12.29 5.18 -11.72
C PHE A 55 11.46 6.19 -12.51
N TRP A 56 10.23 5.83 -12.92
CA TRP A 56 9.33 6.76 -13.62
C TRP A 56 9.00 7.98 -12.75
N PHE A 57 8.70 7.78 -11.47
CA PHE A 57 8.48 8.91 -10.57
C PHE A 57 9.71 9.84 -10.50
N HIS A 58 10.90 9.26 -10.37
CA HIS A 58 12.14 10.03 -10.33
C HIS A 58 12.40 10.83 -11.61
N THR A 59 12.11 10.28 -12.80
CA THR A 59 12.29 11.03 -14.06
C THR A 59 11.29 12.16 -14.23
N THR A 60 10.17 12.15 -13.51
CA THR A 60 9.19 13.24 -13.49
C THR A 60 9.46 14.31 -12.44
N HIS A 61 10.33 14.04 -11.48
CA HIS A 61 10.68 14.97 -10.42
C HIS A 61 11.65 16.03 -10.96
N ILE A 62 11.21 17.29 -10.94
CA ILE A 62 12.03 18.44 -11.36
C ILE A 62 13.14 18.74 -10.37
N SER A 63 14.28 19.27 -10.86
CA SER A 63 15.42 19.60 -10.01
C SER A 63 15.08 20.73 -9.02
N LYS A 64 15.87 20.89 -7.94
CA LYS A 64 15.59 21.92 -6.94
C LYS A 64 15.73 23.33 -7.52
N GLU A 65 16.66 23.49 -8.44
CA GLU A 65 16.94 24.69 -9.20
C GLU A 65 15.75 25.07 -10.08
N GLU A 66 15.16 24.08 -10.78
CA GLU A 66 13.95 24.26 -11.57
C GLU A 66 12.72 24.56 -10.69
N GLN A 67 12.61 23.92 -9.52
CA GLN A 67 11.55 24.24 -8.54
C GLN A 67 11.62 25.70 -8.10
N TRP A 68 12.81 26.20 -7.76
CA TRP A 68 13.00 27.60 -7.37
C TRP A 68 12.73 28.56 -8.53
N THR A 69 13.21 28.22 -9.73
CA THR A 69 12.91 28.99 -10.94
C THR A 69 11.41 29.08 -11.16
N TYR A 70 10.69 27.96 -11.00
CA TYR A 70 9.24 27.92 -11.12
C TYR A 70 8.52 28.77 -10.06
N ILE A 71 8.98 28.77 -8.81
CA ILE A 71 8.42 29.61 -7.73
C ILE A 71 8.63 31.10 -8.02
N GLU A 72 9.81 31.48 -8.52
CA GLU A 72 10.19 32.88 -8.73
C GLU A 72 9.61 33.49 -10.01
N THR A 73 9.44 32.68 -11.06
CA THR A 73 8.98 33.14 -12.38
C THR A 73 7.51 32.85 -12.67
N SER A 74 6.80 32.12 -11.80
CA SER A 74 5.41 31.75 -12.04
C SER A 74 4.46 32.96 -12.09
N PRO A 75 3.58 33.04 -13.11
CA PRO A 75 2.55 34.08 -13.23
C PRO A 75 1.46 34.05 -12.13
N GLN A 76 1.43 33.02 -11.29
CA GLN A 76 0.37 32.73 -10.31
C GLN A 76 0.60 33.36 -8.93
N ASN A 77 1.43 34.41 -8.81
CA ASN A 77 1.80 35.06 -7.53
C ASN A 77 2.46 34.12 -6.48
N LEU A 78 3.09 33.02 -6.91
CA LEU A 78 3.85 32.14 -6.00
C LEU A 78 5.05 32.85 -5.34
N ARG A 79 5.52 33.94 -5.95
CA ARG A 79 6.60 34.78 -5.44
C ARG A 79 6.30 35.37 -4.06
N GLU A 80 5.04 35.65 -3.74
CA GLU A 80 4.63 36.15 -2.41
C GLU A 80 4.87 35.10 -1.30
N TYR A 81 4.78 33.81 -1.66
CA TYR A 81 5.04 32.68 -0.77
C TYR A 81 6.51 32.24 -0.73
N SER A 82 7.39 32.88 -1.51
CA SER A 82 8.82 32.51 -1.63
C SER A 82 9.56 32.57 -0.29
N GLU A 83 9.24 33.54 0.57
CA GLU A 83 9.79 33.59 1.93
C GLU A 83 9.30 32.43 2.80
N GLY A 84 8.07 31.97 2.60
CA GLY A 84 7.51 30.79 3.26
C GLY A 84 8.25 29.52 2.84
N PHE A 85 8.47 29.33 1.53
CA PHE A 85 9.26 28.21 1.00
C PHE A 85 10.70 28.21 1.54
N ARG A 86 11.33 29.39 1.70
CA ARG A 86 12.69 29.50 2.27
C ARG A 86 12.78 29.06 3.73
N ARG A 87 11.70 29.15 4.50
CA ARG A 87 11.67 28.68 5.91
C ARG A 87 11.52 27.16 6.01
N ILE A 88 11.04 26.49 4.97
CA ILE A 88 10.77 25.04 4.98
C ILE A 88 11.96 24.31 4.35
N GLN A 89 12.70 23.54 5.15
CA GLN A 89 13.87 22.77 4.65
C GLN A 89 13.49 21.66 3.66
N HIS A 90 12.28 21.11 3.76
CA HIS A 90 11.82 19.97 2.96
C HIS A 90 10.49 20.30 2.28
N PHE A 91 10.54 21.13 1.25
CA PHE A 91 9.41 21.34 0.34
C PHE A 91 9.63 20.57 -0.96
N ASP A 92 8.56 20.27 -1.67
CA ASP A 92 8.61 19.70 -3.01
C ASP A 92 7.48 20.29 -3.84
N VAL A 93 7.77 20.73 -5.06
CA VAL A 93 6.78 21.36 -5.94
C VAL A 93 6.54 20.45 -7.13
N TYR A 94 5.29 19.99 -7.26
CA TYR A 94 4.87 19.15 -8.37
C TYR A 94 4.16 20.00 -9.41
N ILE A 95 4.74 20.07 -10.61
CA ILE A 95 4.10 20.71 -11.75
C ILE A 95 3.15 19.71 -12.41
N LYS A 96 1.92 20.13 -12.69
CA LYS A 96 0.95 19.30 -13.39
C LYS A 96 1.39 19.06 -14.83
N THR A 97 2.08 17.95 -15.05
CA THR A 97 2.51 17.47 -16.37
C THR A 97 1.75 16.22 -16.75
N LEU A 98 1.55 15.98 -18.06
CA LEU A 98 0.89 14.76 -18.56
C LEU A 98 1.50 13.48 -17.99
N SER A 99 2.83 13.41 -17.89
CA SER A 99 3.55 12.25 -17.32
C SER A 99 3.16 11.96 -15.86
N ILE A 100 3.05 13.00 -15.01
CA ILE A 100 2.63 12.86 -13.61
C ILE A 100 1.17 12.41 -13.54
N VAL A 101 0.29 12.97 -14.38
CA VAL A 101 -1.12 12.54 -14.42
C VAL A 101 -1.25 11.07 -14.84
N LEU A 102 -0.52 10.64 -15.89
CA LEU A 102 -0.52 9.25 -16.34
C LEU A 102 0.05 8.31 -15.27
N TYR A 103 1.16 8.68 -14.62
CA TYR A 103 1.74 7.94 -13.51
C TYR A 103 0.73 7.72 -12.38
N MET A 104 0.02 8.77 -11.97
CA MET A 104 -0.97 8.70 -10.91
C MET A 104 -2.18 7.81 -11.29
N ILE A 105 -2.65 7.86 -12.54
CA ILE A 105 -3.71 6.99 -13.05
C ILE A 105 -3.25 5.52 -13.03
N CYS A 106 -2.03 5.24 -13.48
CA CYS A 106 -1.45 3.89 -13.46
C CYS A 106 -1.34 3.35 -12.03
N LEU A 107 -0.92 4.17 -11.06
CA LEU A 107 -0.87 3.78 -9.65
C LEU A 107 -2.25 3.40 -9.10
N ILE A 108 -3.29 4.21 -9.37
CA ILE A 108 -4.65 3.90 -8.92
C ILE A 108 -5.12 2.59 -9.55
N PHE A 109 -4.93 2.44 -10.86
CA PHE A 109 -5.34 1.22 -11.57
C PHE A 109 -4.65 -0.02 -11.02
N ALA A 110 -3.34 0.04 -10.77
CA ALA A 110 -2.57 -1.03 -10.15
C ALA A 110 -3.07 -1.35 -8.74
N GLY A 111 -3.35 -0.33 -7.92
CA GLY A 111 -3.92 -0.50 -6.58
C GLY A 111 -5.29 -1.19 -6.59
N VAL A 112 -6.17 -0.83 -7.53
CA VAL A 112 -7.48 -1.46 -7.71
C VAL A 112 -7.33 -2.94 -8.10
N ILE A 113 -6.46 -3.25 -9.05
CA ILE A 113 -6.16 -4.64 -9.44
C ILE A 113 -5.68 -5.44 -8.22
N LEU A 114 -4.76 -4.87 -7.45
CA LEU A 114 -4.17 -5.52 -6.28
C LEU A 114 -5.23 -5.84 -5.21
N ILE A 115 -6.16 -4.91 -4.95
CA ILE A 115 -7.32 -5.15 -4.06
C ILE A 115 -8.22 -6.24 -4.61
N MET A 116 -8.54 -6.21 -5.91
CA MET A 116 -9.41 -7.21 -6.54
C MET A 116 -8.83 -8.62 -6.44
N VAL A 117 -7.54 -8.78 -6.76
CA VAL A 117 -6.81 -10.06 -6.64
C VAL A 117 -6.85 -10.56 -5.19
N PHE A 118 -6.60 -9.69 -4.23
CA PHE A 118 -6.69 -10.02 -2.81
C PHE A 118 -8.09 -10.51 -2.40
N LEU A 119 -9.15 -9.83 -2.85
CA LEU A 119 -10.53 -10.22 -2.54
C LEU A 119 -10.87 -11.59 -3.14
N ILE A 120 -10.44 -11.85 -4.37
CA ILE A 120 -10.62 -13.14 -5.04
C ILE A 120 -9.94 -14.26 -4.23
N PHE A 121 -8.67 -14.10 -3.88
CA PHE A 121 -7.96 -15.10 -3.07
C PHE A 121 -8.58 -15.29 -1.69
N THR A 122 -9.03 -14.21 -1.06
CA THR A 122 -9.70 -14.27 0.24
C THR A 122 -10.98 -15.10 0.17
N VAL A 123 -11.84 -14.82 -0.81
CA VAL A 123 -13.09 -15.56 -1.03
C VAL A 123 -12.81 -17.04 -1.31
N ASP A 124 -11.83 -17.34 -2.17
CA ASP A 124 -11.52 -18.74 -2.50
C ASP A 124 -10.92 -19.50 -1.31
N ILE A 125 -10.00 -18.87 -0.56
CA ILE A 125 -9.47 -19.43 0.71
C ILE A 125 -10.62 -19.77 1.66
N PHE A 126 -11.60 -18.89 1.86
CA PHE A 126 -12.71 -19.19 2.76
C PHE A 126 -13.54 -20.40 2.29
N LYS A 127 -13.78 -20.53 0.98
CA LYS A 127 -14.43 -21.72 0.41
C LYS A 127 -13.61 -22.99 0.62
N MET A 128 -12.31 -22.93 0.34
CA MET A 128 -11.39 -24.05 0.52
C MET A 128 -11.24 -24.45 1.99
N MET A 129 -11.25 -23.49 2.91
CA MET A 129 -11.22 -23.76 4.35
C MET A 129 -12.42 -24.58 4.82
N HIS A 130 -13.62 -24.39 4.23
CA HIS A 130 -14.77 -25.23 4.53
C HIS A 130 -14.53 -26.70 4.14
N GLN A 131 -13.89 -26.93 2.98
CA GLN A 131 -13.55 -28.28 2.49
C GLN A 131 -12.36 -28.89 3.22
N LEU A 132 -11.45 -28.07 3.74
CA LEU A 132 -10.27 -28.50 4.49
C LEU A 132 -10.64 -28.97 5.91
N LYS A 133 -11.70 -28.39 6.51
CA LYS A 133 -12.13 -28.67 7.88
C LYS A 133 -12.20 -30.18 8.25
N PRO A 134 -12.80 -31.08 7.44
CA PRO A 134 -12.83 -32.51 7.76
C PRO A 134 -11.51 -33.26 7.52
N ARG A 135 -10.54 -32.68 6.80
CA ARG A 135 -9.31 -33.38 6.36
C ARG A 135 -8.10 -33.16 7.26
N ILE A 136 -8.17 -32.22 8.20
CA ILE A 136 -7.04 -31.86 9.07
C ILE A 136 -7.47 -31.82 10.54
N SER A 137 -6.49 -31.91 11.45
CA SER A 137 -6.75 -31.79 12.88
C SER A 137 -7.26 -30.40 13.26
N LYS A 138 -8.05 -30.32 14.35
CA LYS A 138 -8.58 -29.07 14.88
C LYS A 138 -7.49 -28.02 15.13
N SER A 139 -6.36 -28.43 15.71
CA SER A 139 -5.25 -27.51 16.00
C SER A 139 -4.62 -26.93 14.71
N ASN A 140 -4.42 -27.75 13.68
CA ASN A 140 -3.88 -27.24 12.41
C ASN A 140 -4.88 -26.32 11.72
N TYR A 141 -6.17 -26.66 11.75
CA TYR A 141 -7.23 -25.82 11.18
C TYR A 141 -7.28 -24.43 11.84
N GLU A 142 -7.20 -24.37 13.17
CA GLU A 142 -7.16 -23.11 13.93
C GLU A 142 -5.97 -22.25 13.51
N LYS A 143 -4.77 -22.83 13.33
CA LYS A 143 -3.59 -22.10 12.81
C LYS A 143 -3.82 -21.55 11.41
N HIS A 144 -4.52 -22.27 10.54
CA HIS A 144 -4.85 -21.76 9.19
C HIS A 144 -5.80 -20.56 9.26
N ILE A 145 -6.90 -20.66 10.03
CA ILE A 145 -7.85 -19.56 10.23
C ILE A 145 -7.16 -18.33 10.82
N GLU A 146 -6.33 -18.53 11.85
CA GLU A 146 -5.66 -17.44 12.54
C GLU A 146 -4.68 -16.70 11.61
N ALA A 147 -3.92 -17.44 10.79
CA ALA A 147 -3.05 -16.86 9.78
C ALA A 147 -3.85 -16.05 8.74
N ILE A 148 -4.95 -16.60 8.22
CA ILE A 148 -5.81 -15.92 7.22
C ILE A 148 -6.39 -14.64 7.82
N ARG A 149 -6.95 -14.70 9.03
CA ARG A 149 -7.51 -13.54 9.74
C ARG A 149 -6.47 -12.44 9.91
N THR A 150 -5.26 -12.81 10.30
CA THR A 150 -4.16 -11.86 10.52
C THR A 150 -3.76 -11.19 9.22
N LEU A 151 -3.54 -11.97 8.17
CA LEU A 151 -3.22 -11.45 6.84
C LEU A 151 -4.34 -10.53 6.33
N THR A 152 -5.62 -10.87 6.54
CA THR A 152 -6.75 -10.03 6.12
C THR A 152 -6.76 -8.69 6.83
N VAL A 153 -6.52 -8.69 8.14
CA VAL A 153 -6.43 -7.46 8.93
C VAL A 153 -5.25 -6.60 8.46
N GLN A 154 -4.06 -7.19 8.30
CA GLN A 154 -2.86 -6.48 7.84
C GLN A 154 -3.05 -5.86 6.46
N PHE A 155 -3.65 -6.60 5.53
CA PHE A 155 -3.97 -6.08 4.20
C PHE A 155 -5.02 -4.98 4.25
N ALA A 156 -6.09 -5.14 5.05
CA ALA A 156 -7.10 -4.10 5.22
C ALA A 156 -6.53 -2.81 5.82
N THR A 157 -5.62 -2.92 6.79
CA THR A 157 -4.93 -1.75 7.33
C THR A 157 -3.98 -1.13 6.32
N ALA A 158 -3.24 -1.94 5.55
CA ALA A 158 -2.34 -1.46 4.52
C ALA A 158 -3.08 -0.79 3.35
N SER A 159 -4.26 -1.30 2.98
CA SER A 159 -5.07 -0.70 1.91
C SER A 159 -5.67 0.65 2.30
N LEU A 160 -5.81 0.97 3.59
CA LEU A 160 -6.14 2.32 4.03
C LEU A 160 -5.09 3.37 3.61
N CYS A 161 -3.85 2.96 3.34
CA CYS A 161 -2.82 3.84 2.77
C CYS A 161 -3.02 4.18 1.31
N LEU A 162 -3.94 3.51 0.61
CA LEU A 162 -4.28 3.85 -0.77
C LEU A 162 -5.24 5.04 -0.85
N GLY A 163 -5.95 5.34 0.25
CA GLY A 163 -6.85 6.49 0.34
C GLY A 163 -6.16 7.84 0.09
N PRO A 164 -5.08 8.19 0.82
CA PRO A 164 -4.39 9.46 0.64
C PRO A 164 -3.88 9.70 -0.80
N PRO A 165 -3.20 8.74 -1.48
CA PRO A 165 -2.83 8.88 -2.89
C PRO A 165 -4.03 9.16 -3.81
N CYS A 166 -5.15 8.46 -3.63
CA CYS A 166 -6.37 8.70 -4.44
C CYS A 166 -6.92 10.12 -4.25
N ILE A 167 -6.98 10.59 -3.00
CA ILE A 167 -7.43 11.95 -2.68
C ILE A 167 -6.47 12.99 -3.28
N LEU A 168 -5.17 12.76 -3.23
CA LEU A 168 -4.16 13.64 -3.83
C LEU A 168 -4.34 13.77 -5.34
N VAL A 169 -4.67 12.70 -6.07
CA VAL A 169 -5.00 12.79 -7.51
C VAL A 169 -6.17 13.72 -7.74
N ILE A 170 -7.24 13.59 -6.95
CA ILE A 170 -8.43 14.42 -7.09
C ILE A 170 -8.07 15.89 -6.85
N ILE A 171 -7.29 16.19 -5.79
CA ILE A 171 -6.85 17.56 -5.48
C ILE A 171 -6.06 18.16 -6.65
N VAL A 172 -5.09 17.42 -7.19
CA VAL A 172 -4.24 17.86 -8.31
C VAL A 172 -5.05 18.06 -9.60
N LEU A 173 -6.07 17.24 -9.84
CA LEU A 173 -6.93 17.36 -11.01
C LEU A 173 -7.92 18.52 -10.88
N SER A 174 -8.54 18.68 -9.71
CA SER A 174 -9.59 19.67 -9.44
C SER A 174 -9.06 21.09 -9.21
N GLY A 175 -7.78 21.25 -8.84
CA GLY A 175 -7.18 22.58 -8.64
C GLY A 175 -7.85 23.38 -7.52
N VAL A 176 -8.22 22.71 -6.42
CA VAL A 176 -8.96 23.30 -5.29
C VAL A 176 -8.06 24.28 -4.54
N ASN A 177 -8.60 25.45 -4.15
CA ASN A 177 -7.86 26.47 -3.39
C ASN A 177 -7.31 25.95 -2.05
N GLU A 178 -8.04 25.04 -1.40
CA GLU A 178 -7.65 24.40 -0.12
C GLU A 178 -6.72 23.19 -0.29
N ALA A 179 -6.01 23.08 -1.42
CA ALA A 179 -5.15 21.94 -1.74
C ALA A 179 -4.07 21.69 -0.67
N GLN A 180 -3.53 22.74 -0.05
CA GLN A 180 -2.51 22.60 1.00
C GLN A 180 -3.06 21.89 2.23
N PHE A 181 -4.18 22.37 2.80
CA PHE A 181 -4.81 21.77 3.97
C PHE A 181 -5.20 20.31 3.72
N LEU A 182 -5.78 20.02 2.55
CA LEU A 182 -6.16 18.65 2.19
C LEU A 182 -4.95 17.73 2.00
N THR A 183 -3.84 18.24 1.47
CA THR A 183 -2.58 17.51 1.33
C THR A 183 -1.96 17.20 2.69
N GLU A 184 -1.96 18.17 3.61
CA GLU A 184 -1.50 17.96 5.00
C GLU A 184 -2.34 16.90 5.72
N LEU A 185 -3.67 16.92 5.54
CA LEU A 185 -4.56 15.88 6.08
C LEU A 185 -4.24 14.49 5.50
N CYS A 186 -3.96 14.41 4.19
CA CYS A 186 -3.52 13.17 3.54
C CYS A 186 -2.21 12.65 4.13
N ILE A 187 -1.25 13.52 4.39
CA ILE A 187 0.03 13.17 5.02
C ILE A 187 -0.19 12.68 6.46
N ALA A 188 -1.04 13.36 7.24
CA ALA A 188 -1.36 12.96 8.60
C ALA A 188 -2.06 11.59 8.65
N TRP A 189 -3.03 11.36 7.77
CA TRP A 189 -3.66 10.06 7.59
C TRP A 189 -2.60 9.00 7.30
N PHE A 190 -1.77 9.24 6.31
CA PHE A 190 -0.73 8.30 5.89
C PHE A 190 0.25 7.98 7.03
N ALA A 191 0.66 8.97 7.82
CA ALA A 191 1.53 8.78 8.98
C ALA A 191 0.86 7.92 10.08
N SER A 192 -0.46 8.02 10.25
CA SER A 192 -1.22 7.25 11.25
C SER A 192 -1.29 5.74 10.96
N HIS A 193 -1.02 5.33 9.72
CA HIS A 193 -1.11 3.93 9.28
C HIS A 193 -0.30 2.97 10.16
N SER A 194 0.94 3.32 10.49
CA SER A 194 1.82 2.43 11.27
C SER A 194 1.20 2.12 12.64
N SER A 195 0.71 3.17 13.33
CA SER A 195 0.00 3.04 14.60
C SER A 195 -1.28 2.23 14.45
N ALA A 196 -2.08 2.49 13.42
CA ALA A 196 -3.31 1.74 13.15
C ALA A 196 -3.05 0.24 12.90
N ASN A 197 -1.99 -0.08 12.16
CA ASN A 197 -1.56 -1.46 11.93
C ASN A 197 -1.14 -2.14 13.25
N THR A 198 -0.31 -1.50 14.08
CA THR A 198 0.09 -2.06 15.39
C THR A 198 -1.10 -2.28 16.32
N ILE A 199 -2.00 -1.30 16.43
CA ILE A 199 -3.23 -1.42 17.24
C ILE A 199 -4.09 -2.56 16.72
N SER A 200 -4.23 -2.70 15.40
CA SER A 200 -5.02 -3.78 14.80
C SER A 200 -4.43 -5.14 15.11
N LEU A 201 -3.10 -5.30 15.10
CA LEU A 201 -2.45 -6.53 15.53
C LEU A 201 -2.71 -6.83 17.02
N LEU A 202 -2.65 -5.82 17.89
CA LEU A 202 -2.95 -6.02 19.32
C LEU A 202 -4.40 -6.46 19.57
N ILE A 203 -5.36 -5.93 18.81
CA ILE A 203 -6.79 -6.25 18.97
C ILE A 203 -7.12 -7.61 18.35
N PHE A 204 -6.70 -7.84 17.11
CA PHE A 204 -7.16 -8.95 16.28
C PHE A 204 -6.25 -10.18 16.29
N PHE A 205 -5.03 -10.08 16.83
CA PHE A 205 -4.06 -11.17 16.84
C PHE A 205 -3.73 -11.63 18.27
N PRO A 206 -4.43 -12.66 18.80
CA PRO A 206 -4.26 -13.16 20.16
C PRO A 206 -2.82 -13.57 20.56
N PRO A 207 -1.99 -14.19 19.70
CA PRO A 207 -0.63 -14.59 20.02
C PRO A 207 0.27 -13.37 20.27
N PHE A 208 0.15 -12.34 19.41
CA PHE A 208 0.89 -11.09 19.58
C PHE A 208 0.41 -10.33 20.81
N ARG A 209 -0.90 -10.26 21.04
CA ARG A 209 -1.44 -9.69 22.28
C ARG A 209 -0.90 -10.42 23.51
N LYS A 210 -0.88 -11.76 23.50
CA LYS A 210 -0.37 -12.56 24.61
C LYS A 210 1.12 -12.34 24.81
N PHE A 211 1.90 -12.29 23.74
CA PHE A 211 3.34 -11.97 23.78
C PHE A 211 3.59 -10.59 24.41
N VAL A 212 2.89 -9.56 23.94
CA VAL A 212 3.03 -8.19 24.45
C VAL A 212 2.61 -8.11 25.91
N LEU A 213 1.47 -8.69 26.30
CA LEU A 213 1.00 -8.71 27.69
C LEU A 213 1.92 -9.52 28.62
N THR A 214 2.60 -10.55 28.12
CA THR A 214 3.55 -11.33 28.91
C THR A 214 4.83 -10.54 29.16
N ASN A 215 5.31 -9.79 28.16
CA ASN A 215 6.51 -8.97 28.29
C ASN A 215 6.28 -7.61 28.98
N LEU A 216 5.05 -7.07 28.96
CA LEU A 216 4.69 -5.82 29.65
C LEU A 216 4.27 -6.00 31.11
N ARG A 217 4.13 -7.24 31.59
CA ARG A 217 4.06 -7.50 33.03
C ARG A 217 5.46 -7.27 33.63
N LEU A 218 5.70 -6.01 34.03
CA LEU A 218 6.65 -5.64 35.08
C LEU A 218 6.34 -6.44 36.36
#